data_AF-A0A9D4A5B5-F1
#
_entry.id   AF-A0A9D4A5B5-F1
#
_cell.length_a   1.000
_cell.length_b   1.000
_cell.length_c   1.000
_cell.angle_alpha   90.00
_cell.angle_beta   90.00
_cell.angle_gamma   90.00
#
_symmetry.space_group_name_H-M   'P 1'
#
loop_
_entity.id
_entity.type
_entity.pdbx_description
1 polymer ?
#
loop_
_entity_poly.entity_id
_entity_poly.type
_entity_poly.pdbx_seq_one_letter_code
_entity_poly.pdbx_strand_id
1 'polypeptide(L)'
;MLWRVSWNFLPTMVNLCVKRLTQSNMCSRCKAVQRESKDYLEWLTWIFTRCTELQRRVFVCKIWVLWLDRNRNLHKGKSYSGTEATNFAKHYICELDGLAKRKIITVGEKEKWKSPDDPTIKINFDASFNCMSFTSASAIVARNANGEVIISKFYLHTAVGMAFDAKAIACFEFKLTGIEMGFTDVIVEGDSKSIINKCMTRSIDKSQIRTHIKNIQKEKERFQSLVFHFVPRSANQLAHNIARTSLKQKKMVYLMGEVPSYTKQQ
;
A
#
# COMPACT_ATOMS: atom_id res chain seq x y z
N MET A 1 -13.49 0.45 11.68
CA MET A 1 -13.93 -0.95 11.96
C MET A 1 -14.21 -1.15 13.44
N LEU A 2 -13.28 -0.84 14.34
CA LEU A 2 -13.46 -0.87 15.81
C LEU A 2 -14.73 -0.15 16.30
N TRP A 3 -15.00 1.07 15.83
CA TRP A 3 -16.26 1.78 16.11
C TRP A 3 -17.52 0.97 15.71
N ARG A 4 -17.52 0.28 14.57
CA ARG A 4 -18.68 -0.53 14.18
C ARG A 4 -18.83 -1.79 15.04
N VAL A 5 -17.71 -2.31 15.57
CA VAL A 5 -17.70 -3.45 16.49
C VAL A 5 -18.23 -3.03 17.86
N SER A 6 -17.78 -1.88 18.39
CA SER A 6 -18.16 -1.41 19.73
C SER A 6 -19.65 -1.06 19.86
N TRP A 7 -20.33 -0.78 18.75
CA TRP A 7 -21.75 -0.40 18.71
C TRP A 7 -22.68 -1.47 18.14
N ASN A 8 -22.24 -2.73 18.07
CA ASN A 8 -23.04 -3.83 17.47
C ASN A 8 -23.52 -3.54 16.03
N PHE A 9 -22.82 -2.69 15.29
CA PHE A 9 -23.12 -2.40 13.88
C PHE A 9 -22.49 -3.40 12.90
N LEU A 10 -21.72 -4.37 13.39
CA LEU A 10 -21.30 -5.49 12.56
C LEU A 10 -22.53 -6.30 12.12
N PRO A 11 -22.65 -6.66 10.84
CA PRO A 11 -23.74 -7.50 10.36
C PRO A 11 -23.45 -8.96 10.72
N THR A 12 -23.42 -9.29 12.02
CA THR A 12 -23.39 -10.69 12.48
C THR A 12 -24.74 -11.34 12.18
N MET A 13 -24.80 -12.67 12.10
CA MET A 13 -26.08 -13.36 11.86
C MET A 13 -27.06 -13.11 13.02
N VAL A 14 -26.54 -12.93 14.24
CA VAL A 14 -27.32 -12.48 15.40
C VAL A 14 -27.92 -11.09 15.15
N ASN A 15 -27.11 -10.10 14.76
CA ASN A 15 -27.58 -8.74 14.55
C ASN A 15 -28.54 -8.62 13.35
N LEU A 16 -28.36 -9.46 12.33
CA LEU A 16 -29.29 -9.55 11.20
C LEU A 16 -30.62 -10.18 11.62
N CYS A 17 -30.59 -11.21 12.48
CA CYS A 17 -31.80 -11.83 13.04
C CYS A 17 -32.55 -10.87 13.98
N VAL A 18 -31.84 -10.15 14.86
CA VAL A 18 -32.40 -9.09 15.73
C VAL A 18 -33.05 -7.98 14.89
N LYS A 19 -32.43 -7.61 13.78
CA LYS A 19 -32.97 -6.62 12.82
C LYS A 19 -34.02 -7.20 11.86
N ARG A 20 -34.44 -8.47 12.05
CA ARG A 20 -35.43 -9.19 11.22
C ARG A 20 -35.07 -9.29 9.73
N LEU A 21 -33.79 -9.17 9.38
CA LEU A 21 -33.29 -9.30 8.01
C LEU A 21 -33.03 -10.77 7.63
N THR A 22 -32.96 -11.68 8.60
CA THR A 22 -32.78 -13.12 8.40
C THR A 22 -33.58 -13.89 9.45
N GLN A 23 -34.11 -15.06 9.11
CA GLN A 23 -34.90 -15.89 10.04
C GLN A 23 -34.05 -16.77 10.97
N SER A 24 -32.75 -16.91 10.68
CA SER A 24 -31.84 -17.75 11.45
C SER A 24 -30.55 -16.99 11.77
N ASN A 25 -30.07 -17.14 13.00
CA ASN A 25 -28.76 -16.65 13.45
C ASN A 25 -27.63 -17.69 13.22
N MET A 26 -27.89 -18.73 12.43
CA MET A 26 -26.87 -19.73 12.08
C MET A 26 -25.78 -19.13 11.20
N CYS A 27 -24.52 -19.40 11.56
CA CYS A 27 -23.38 -19.01 10.75
C CYS A 27 -23.37 -19.79 9.43
N SER A 28 -23.34 -19.08 8.30
CA SER A 28 -23.27 -19.71 6.97
C SER A 28 -22.00 -20.53 6.72
N ARG A 29 -20.92 -20.25 7.47
CA ARG A 29 -19.60 -20.90 7.31
C ARG A 29 -19.42 -22.16 8.17
N CYS A 30 -19.73 -22.08 9.47
CA CYS A 30 -19.52 -23.19 10.41
C CYS A 30 -20.82 -23.89 10.84
N LYS A 31 -21.99 -23.43 10.36
CA LYS A 31 -23.32 -23.96 10.68
C LYS A 31 -23.71 -23.93 12.17
N ALA A 32 -22.90 -23.32 13.02
CA ALA A 32 -23.22 -23.13 14.43
C ALA A 32 -24.21 -21.96 14.65
N VAL A 33 -25.09 -22.10 15.63
CA VAL A 33 -25.98 -21.05 16.14
C VAL A 33 -25.13 -19.99 16.84
N GLN A 34 -25.19 -18.74 16.37
CA GLN A 34 -24.46 -17.65 17.03
C GLN A 34 -25.29 -17.10 18.21
N ARG A 35 -24.67 -16.97 19.38
CA ARG A 35 -25.26 -16.27 20.53
C ARG A 35 -24.75 -14.83 20.58
N GLU A 36 -25.57 -13.94 21.13
CA GLU A 36 -25.16 -12.57 21.45
C GLU A 36 -24.09 -12.65 22.55
N SER A 37 -22.83 -12.43 22.19
CA SER A 37 -21.73 -12.36 23.14
C SER A 37 -21.55 -10.89 23.50
N LYS A 38 -21.77 -10.53 24.77
CA LYS A 38 -21.32 -9.23 25.33
C LYS A 38 -19.83 -9.23 25.68
N ASP A 39 -19.20 -10.39 25.53
CA ASP A 39 -17.83 -10.75 25.93
C ASP A 39 -16.74 -10.14 25.01
N TYR A 40 -17.12 -9.70 23.79
CA TYR A 40 -16.13 -9.19 22.84
C TYR A 40 -15.49 -7.87 23.28
N LEU A 41 -16.22 -7.02 24.02
CA LEU A 41 -15.70 -5.75 24.55
C LEU A 41 -14.70 -6.00 25.67
N GLU A 42 -14.99 -6.96 26.55
CA GLU A 42 -14.06 -7.40 27.61
C GLU A 42 -12.81 -8.03 27.01
N TRP A 43 -12.97 -8.91 26.02
CA TRP A 43 -11.85 -9.52 25.32
C TRP A 43 -10.99 -8.52 24.54
N LEU A 44 -11.62 -7.56 23.84
CA LEU A 44 -10.90 -6.46 23.19
C LEU A 44 -10.16 -5.61 24.22
N THR A 45 -10.81 -5.25 25.32
CA THR A 45 -10.19 -4.46 26.39
C THR A 45 -9.01 -5.21 27.00
N TRP A 46 -9.14 -6.51 27.25
CA TRP A 46 -8.06 -7.36 27.74
C TRP A 46 -6.87 -7.39 26.76
N ILE A 47 -7.12 -7.58 25.47
CA ILE A 47 -6.04 -7.57 24.45
C ILE A 47 -5.34 -6.20 24.40
N PHE A 48 -6.09 -5.10 24.43
CA PHE A 48 -5.49 -3.77 24.30
C PHE A 48 -4.78 -3.30 25.57
N THR A 49 -5.13 -3.85 26.74
CA THR A 49 -4.51 -3.53 28.04
C THR A 49 -3.35 -4.45 28.41
N ARG A 50 -3.38 -5.73 28.00
CA ARG A 50 -2.40 -6.75 28.41
C ARG A 50 -1.38 -7.13 27.33
N CYS A 51 -1.66 -6.88 26.05
CA CYS A 51 -0.76 -7.27 24.97
C CYS A 51 0.22 -6.16 24.57
N THR A 52 1.38 -6.56 24.04
CA THR A 52 2.38 -5.64 23.49
C THR A 52 1.86 -4.89 22.26
N GLU A 53 2.49 -3.78 21.89
CA GLU A 53 2.15 -3.03 20.67
C GLU A 53 2.15 -3.92 19.41
N LEU A 54 3.16 -4.79 19.27
CA LEU A 54 3.25 -5.72 18.14
C LEU A 54 2.08 -6.70 18.13
N GLN A 55 1.74 -7.29 19.28
CA GLN A 55 0.60 -8.20 19.40
C GLN A 55 -0.72 -7.51 19.08
N ARG A 56 -0.93 -6.28 19.57
CA ARG A 56 -2.12 -5.46 19.26
C ARG A 56 -2.22 -5.18 17.76
N ARG A 57 -1.11 -4.81 17.11
CA ARG A 57 -1.06 -4.57 15.66
C ARG A 57 -1.35 -5.83 14.86
N VAL A 58 -0.74 -6.96 15.22
CA VAL A 58 -1.01 -8.27 14.60
C VAL A 58 -2.47 -8.63 14.73
N PHE A 59 -3.03 -8.44 15.92
CA PHE A 59 -4.41 -8.75 16.22
C PHE A 59 -5.40 -7.92 15.39
N VAL A 60 -5.26 -6.60 15.38
CA VAL A 60 -6.09 -5.69 14.57
C VAL A 60 -5.98 -6.01 13.08
N CYS A 61 -4.76 -6.27 12.60
CA CYS A 61 -4.53 -6.63 11.20
C CYS A 61 -5.24 -7.94 10.83
N LYS A 62 -5.16 -8.97 11.69
CA LYS A 62 -5.88 -10.23 11.48
C LYS A 62 -7.40 -10.04 11.45
N ILE A 63 -7.96 -9.23 12.35
CA ILE A 63 -9.39 -8.89 12.33
C ILE A 63 -9.79 -8.23 11.01
N TRP A 64 -8.99 -7.28 10.54
CA TRP A 64 -9.21 -6.62 9.26
C TRP A 64 -9.15 -7.59 8.07
N VAL A 65 -8.17 -8.50 8.06
CA VAL A 65 -8.02 -9.54 7.02
C VAL A 65 -9.20 -10.51 7.03
N LEU A 66 -9.69 -10.90 8.21
CA LEU A 66 -10.89 -11.76 8.33
C LEU A 66 -12.14 -11.07 7.78
N TRP A 67 -12.29 -9.77 8.04
CA TRP A 67 -13.38 -8.98 7.46
C TRP A 67 -13.24 -8.84 5.94
N LEU A 68 -12.01 -8.65 5.45
CA LEU A 68 -11.72 -8.62 4.02
C LEU A 68 -12.04 -9.96 3.34
N ASP A 69 -11.65 -11.09 3.96
CA ASP A 69 -11.98 -12.45 3.51
C ASP A 69 -13.50 -12.65 3.42
N ARG A 70 -14.20 -12.31 4.50
CA ARG A 70 -15.67 -12.42 4.57
C ARG A 70 -16.34 -11.62 3.45
N ASN A 71 -15.92 -10.38 3.22
CA ASN A 71 -16.47 -9.55 2.15
C ASN A 71 -16.09 -10.07 0.76
N ARG A 72 -14.91 -10.66 0.60
CA ARG A 72 -14.51 -11.28 -0.66
C ARG A 72 -15.39 -12.49 -0.96
N ASN A 73 -15.69 -13.31 0.05
CA ASN A 73 -16.57 -14.46 -0.09
C ASN A 73 -18.00 -14.02 -0.45
N LEU A 74 -18.57 -13.10 0.33
CA LEU A 74 -19.94 -12.60 0.10
C LEU A 74 -20.15 -11.99 -1.29
N HIS A 75 -19.15 -11.29 -1.84
CA HIS A 75 -19.30 -10.58 -3.12
C HIS A 75 -18.70 -11.28 -4.33
N LYS A 76 -17.84 -12.30 -4.14
CA LYS A 76 -17.10 -12.93 -5.23
C LYS A 76 -17.08 -14.47 -5.15
N GLY A 77 -17.72 -15.07 -4.14
CA GLY A 77 -17.70 -16.52 -3.90
C GLY A 77 -16.31 -17.09 -3.59
N LYS A 78 -15.32 -16.24 -3.27
CA LYS A 78 -13.91 -16.62 -3.08
C LYS A 78 -13.43 -16.26 -1.68
N SER A 79 -12.69 -17.16 -1.06
CA SER A 79 -12.05 -16.97 0.25
C SER A 79 -10.54 -17.13 0.17
N TYR A 80 -9.82 -16.48 1.08
CA TYR A 80 -8.42 -16.78 1.34
C TYR A 80 -8.28 -18.14 2.03
N SER A 81 -7.22 -18.86 1.69
CA SER A 81 -6.73 -19.91 2.57
C SER A 81 -6.14 -19.31 3.86
N GLY A 82 -6.04 -20.11 4.92
CA GLY A 82 -5.44 -19.66 6.19
C GLY A 82 -3.99 -19.18 6.03
N THR A 83 -3.25 -19.81 5.12
CA THR A 83 -1.86 -19.43 4.78
C THR A 83 -1.81 -18.11 4.00
N GLU A 84 -2.69 -17.90 3.02
CA GLU A 84 -2.79 -16.64 2.28
C GLU A 84 -3.15 -15.46 3.20
N ALA A 85 -4.14 -15.64 4.07
CA ALA A 85 -4.55 -14.63 5.04
C ALA A 85 -3.42 -14.28 6.02
N THR A 86 -2.69 -15.29 6.49
CA THR A 86 -1.55 -15.12 7.39
C THR A 86 -0.40 -14.41 6.69
N ASN A 87 -0.06 -14.81 5.46
CA ASN A 87 1.00 -14.18 4.68
C ASN A 87 0.64 -12.73 4.34
N PHE A 88 -0.62 -12.45 3.98
CA PHE A 88 -1.09 -11.10 3.75
C PHE A 88 -0.94 -10.24 5.02
N ALA A 89 -1.39 -10.72 6.18
CA ALA A 89 -1.24 -10.00 7.44
C ALA A 89 0.24 -9.76 7.80
N LYS A 90 1.10 -10.78 7.63
CA LYS A 90 2.54 -10.68 7.85
C LYS A 90 3.18 -9.63 6.93
N HIS A 91 2.96 -9.71 5.62
CA HIS A 91 3.51 -8.75 4.67
C HIS A 91 3.02 -7.33 4.94
N TYR A 92 1.75 -7.17 5.29
CA TYR A 92 1.19 -5.87 5.62
C TYR A 92 1.79 -5.27 6.89
N ILE A 93 1.97 -6.07 7.95
CA ILE A 93 2.62 -5.62 9.18
C ILE A 93 4.10 -5.34 8.96
N CYS A 94 4.81 -6.19 8.21
CA CYS A 94 6.19 -5.97 7.81
C CYS A 94 6.36 -4.71 6.95
N GLU A 95 5.40 -4.40 6.07
CA GLU A 95 5.41 -3.16 5.30
C GLU A 95 5.24 -1.95 6.24
N LEU A 96 4.29 -2.02 7.20
CA LEU A 96 4.10 -1.01 8.24
C LEU A 96 5.33 -0.87 9.16
N ASP A 97 6.01 -1.96 9.49
CA ASP A 97 7.21 -1.99 10.33
C ASP A 97 8.46 -1.53 9.58
N GLY A 98 8.60 -1.85 8.30
CA GLY A 98 9.68 -1.35 7.44
C GLY A 98 9.63 0.16 7.26
N LEU A 99 8.49 0.79 7.57
CA LEU A 99 8.34 2.24 7.66
C LEU A 99 8.76 2.79 9.03
N ALA A 100 8.65 2.01 10.11
CA ALA A 100 8.92 2.43 11.49
C ALA A 100 10.32 2.04 12.03
N LYS A 101 10.87 0.89 11.61
CA LYS A 101 12.10 0.29 12.15
C LYS A 101 13.15 0.16 11.04
N ARG A 102 13.94 1.22 10.89
CA ARG A 102 15.22 1.14 10.19
C ARG A 102 16.21 0.33 11.03
N LYS A 103 16.42 -0.93 10.66
CA LYS A 103 17.74 -1.56 10.81
C LYS A 103 18.13 -2.11 9.45
N ILE A 104 19.24 -1.60 8.93
CA ILE A 104 19.90 -2.09 7.72
C ILE A 104 20.44 -3.47 8.08
N ILE A 105 19.69 -4.53 7.78
CA ILE A 105 20.25 -5.88 7.83
C ILE A 105 20.77 -6.16 6.42
N THR A 106 22.09 -6.20 6.30
CA THR A 106 22.81 -6.53 5.07
C THR A 106 23.28 -7.97 5.19
N VAL A 107 22.55 -8.93 4.60
CA VAL A 107 23.11 -10.22 4.20
C VAL A 107 22.35 -10.67 2.95
N GLY A 108 23.08 -10.78 1.83
CA GLY A 108 22.55 -10.97 0.48
C GLY A 108 22.98 -9.81 -0.41
N GLU A 109 23.53 -10.10 -1.59
CA GLU A 109 23.82 -9.08 -2.61
C GLU A 109 22.57 -8.21 -2.79
N LYS A 110 22.68 -6.95 -2.36
CA LYS A 110 21.59 -6.00 -2.49
C LYS A 110 21.40 -5.77 -3.98
N GLU A 111 20.33 -6.34 -4.52
CA GLU A 111 19.93 -6.12 -5.91
C GLU A 111 19.93 -4.60 -6.17
N LYS A 112 20.79 -4.19 -7.10
CA LYS A 112 20.96 -2.79 -7.51
C LYS A 112 19.99 -2.49 -8.64
N TRP A 113 19.67 -1.21 -8.80
CA TRP A 113 18.90 -0.75 -9.95
C TRP A 113 19.61 -1.14 -11.25
N LYS A 114 18.84 -1.58 -12.25
CA LYS A 114 19.32 -1.92 -13.59
C LYS A 114 18.64 -1.03 -14.61
N SER A 115 19.41 -0.53 -15.58
CA SER A 115 18.85 0.24 -16.68
C SER A 115 17.87 -0.60 -17.51
N PRO A 116 16.88 0.04 -18.14
CA PRO A 116 16.04 -0.59 -19.16
C PRO A 116 16.79 -0.68 -20.50
N ASP A 117 16.23 -1.42 -21.45
CA ASP A 117 16.65 -1.39 -22.85
C ASP A 117 16.12 -0.12 -23.54
N ASP A 118 16.88 0.43 -24.48
CA ASP A 118 16.43 1.57 -25.31
C ASP A 118 15.28 1.15 -26.23
N PRO A 119 14.20 1.94 -26.43
CA PRO A 119 13.97 3.33 -25.97
C PRO A 119 13.20 3.45 -24.65
N THR A 120 13.16 2.40 -23.84
CA THR A 120 12.28 2.33 -22.67
C THR A 120 12.76 3.25 -21.55
N ILE A 121 11.83 4.01 -20.96
CA ILE A 121 12.08 4.82 -19.77
C ILE A 121 11.66 4.07 -18.52
N LYS A 122 12.53 4.06 -17.52
CA LYS A 122 12.25 3.42 -16.24
C LYS A 122 11.99 4.47 -15.18
N ILE A 123 10.79 4.43 -14.60
CA ILE A 123 10.33 5.38 -13.59
C ILE A 123 10.23 4.69 -12.23
N ASN A 124 11.06 5.12 -11.29
CA ASN A 124 11.05 4.67 -9.92
C ASN A 124 10.18 5.61 -9.07
N PHE A 125 9.28 5.06 -8.25
CA PHE A 125 8.52 5.83 -7.26
C PHE A 125 8.76 5.31 -5.83
N ASP A 126 8.73 6.21 -4.86
CA ASP A 126 8.56 5.87 -3.44
C ASP A 126 7.86 7.01 -2.70
N ALA A 127 7.42 6.72 -1.48
CA ALA A 127 6.86 7.73 -0.58
C ALA A 127 7.41 7.61 0.84
N SER A 128 7.59 8.77 1.47
CA SER A 128 7.84 8.89 2.91
C SER A 128 6.61 9.45 3.58
N PHE A 129 6.25 8.92 4.75
CA PHE A 129 5.05 9.32 5.49
C PHE A 129 5.39 9.68 6.93
N ASN A 130 4.76 10.74 7.44
CA ASN A 130 4.81 11.14 8.84
C ASN A 130 3.41 10.98 9.45
N CYS A 131 3.27 10.00 10.34
CA CYS A 131 2.01 9.69 11.02
C CYS A 131 1.57 10.74 12.04
N MET A 132 2.50 11.52 12.59
CA MET A 132 2.18 12.55 13.59
C MET A 132 1.54 13.77 12.93
N SER A 133 2.00 14.14 11.74
CA SER A 133 1.50 15.29 11.00
C SER A 133 0.52 14.92 9.88
N PHE A 134 0.27 13.62 9.64
CA PHE A 134 -0.51 13.12 8.49
C PHE A 134 -0.03 13.71 7.16
N THR A 135 1.28 13.90 7.02
CA THR A 135 1.91 14.41 5.80
C THR A 135 2.74 13.33 5.13
N SER A 136 2.88 13.42 3.82
CA SER A 136 3.77 12.56 3.07
C SER A 136 4.54 13.33 1.99
N ALA A 137 5.61 12.72 1.52
CA ALA A 137 6.34 13.18 0.34
C ALA A 137 6.46 12.02 -0.65
N SER A 138 6.02 12.27 -1.88
CA SER A 138 6.20 11.37 -3.02
C SER A 138 7.51 11.72 -3.72
N ALA A 139 8.22 10.74 -4.23
CA ALA A 139 9.37 10.93 -5.11
C ALA A 139 9.21 10.09 -6.36
N ILE A 140 9.53 10.69 -7.51
CA ILE A 140 9.50 10.08 -8.83
C ILE A 140 10.84 10.37 -9.50
N VAL A 141 11.47 9.35 -10.05
CA VAL A 141 12.73 9.47 -10.77
C VAL A 141 12.64 8.68 -12.06
N ALA A 142 12.72 9.35 -13.20
CA ALA A 142 12.76 8.71 -14.51
C ALA A 142 14.20 8.65 -15.02
N ARG A 143 14.60 7.48 -15.52
CA ARG A 143 15.93 7.22 -16.08
C ARG A 143 15.85 6.55 -17.44
N ASN A 144 16.79 6.89 -18.33
CA ASN A 144 16.94 6.26 -19.64
C ASN A 144 17.77 4.96 -19.58
N ALA A 145 18.01 4.37 -20.75
CA ALA A 145 18.83 3.16 -20.92
C ALA A 145 20.31 3.34 -20.50
N ASN A 146 20.83 4.57 -20.57
CA ASN A 146 22.18 4.90 -20.09
C ASN A 146 22.26 5.04 -18.56
N GLY A 147 21.11 4.95 -17.86
CA GLY A 147 21.03 5.16 -16.41
C GLY A 147 20.99 6.64 -16.00
N GLU A 148 20.96 7.56 -16.96
CA GLU A 148 20.91 8.99 -16.73
C GLU A 148 19.53 9.41 -16.24
N VAL A 149 19.48 10.30 -15.27
CA VAL A 149 18.23 10.86 -14.76
C VAL A 149 17.70 11.87 -15.75
N ILE A 150 16.57 11.58 -16.37
CA ILE A 150 15.89 12.52 -17.26
C ILE A 150 15.15 13.56 -16.43
N ILE A 151 14.47 13.09 -15.38
CA ILE A 151 13.68 13.95 -14.51
C ILE A 151 13.56 13.35 -13.12
N SER A 152 13.62 14.22 -12.10
CA SER A 152 13.21 13.89 -10.75
C SER A 152 12.19 14.90 -10.24
N LYS A 153 11.10 14.37 -9.65
CA LYS A 153 10.03 15.18 -9.06
C LYS A 153 9.73 14.71 -7.66
N PHE A 154 9.32 15.65 -6.81
CA PHE A 154 8.74 15.31 -5.53
C PHE A 154 7.61 16.25 -5.14
N TYR A 155 6.62 15.63 -4.50
CA TYR A 155 5.38 16.26 -4.13
C TYR A 155 5.16 16.09 -2.64
N LEU A 156 4.70 17.15 -1.97
CA LEU A 156 4.25 17.08 -0.59
C LEU A 156 2.74 16.95 -0.55
N HIS A 157 2.26 16.08 0.31
CA HIS A 157 0.83 15.87 0.52
C HIS A 157 0.51 16.01 2.00
N THR A 158 -0.62 16.65 2.27
CA THR A 158 -1.23 16.73 3.61
C THR A 158 -2.43 15.81 3.67
N ALA A 159 -2.98 15.59 4.87
CA ALA A 159 -4.15 14.74 5.11
C ALA A 159 -4.03 13.30 4.55
N VAL A 160 -2.82 12.75 4.56
CA VAL A 160 -2.59 11.35 4.17
C VAL A 160 -2.80 10.48 5.39
N GLY A 161 -3.75 9.55 5.31
CA GLY A 161 -4.14 8.72 6.46
C GLY A 161 -3.06 7.71 6.85
N MET A 162 -2.40 7.11 5.85
CA MET A 162 -1.47 6.00 6.07
C MET A 162 -0.34 6.01 5.04
N ALA A 163 0.79 5.41 5.41
CA ALA A 163 1.92 5.23 4.48
C ALA A 163 1.58 4.40 3.25
N PHE A 164 0.63 3.47 3.37
CA PHE A 164 0.11 2.72 2.23
C PHE A 164 -0.56 3.64 1.19
N ASP A 165 -1.29 4.64 1.67
CA ASP A 165 -1.92 5.65 0.80
C ASP A 165 -0.86 6.56 0.19
N ALA A 166 0.15 6.96 0.97
CA ALA A 166 1.28 7.76 0.49
C ALA A 166 1.99 7.08 -0.71
N LYS A 167 2.28 5.78 -0.60
CA LYS A 167 2.91 5.04 -1.71
C LYS A 167 1.99 4.92 -2.91
N ALA A 168 0.68 4.77 -2.70
CA ALA A 168 -0.28 4.70 -3.80
C ALA A 168 -0.43 6.05 -4.52
N ILE A 169 -0.36 7.16 -3.78
CA ILE A 169 -0.30 8.52 -4.33
C ILE A 169 0.97 8.68 -5.16
N ALA A 170 2.16 8.33 -4.63
CA ALA A 170 3.41 8.37 -5.40
C ALA A 170 3.35 7.50 -6.68
N CYS A 171 2.75 6.32 -6.59
CA CYS A 171 2.49 5.44 -7.74
C CYS A 171 1.44 5.98 -8.71
N PHE A 172 0.64 6.96 -8.32
CA PHE A 172 -0.29 7.64 -9.23
C PHE A 172 0.40 8.82 -9.92
N GLU A 173 1.24 9.56 -9.19
CA GLU A 173 1.92 10.77 -9.66
C GLU A 173 2.93 10.51 -10.80
N PHE A 174 3.44 9.28 -10.97
CA PHE A 174 4.29 8.97 -12.15
C PHE A 174 3.57 9.29 -13.46
N LYS A 175 2.24 9.16 -13.48
CA LYS A 175 1.41 9.45 -14.65
C LYS A 175 1.62 10.88 -15.12
N LEU A 176 1.55 11.85 -14.19
CA LEU A 176 1.77 13.25 -14.54
C LEU A 176 3.14 13.42 -15.19
N THR A 177 4.16 12.79 -14.61
CA THR A 177 5.52 12.84 -15.14
C THR A 177 5.65 12.19 -16.52
N GLY A 178 5.17 10.97 -16.71
CA GLY A 178 5.34 10.25 -17.97
C GLY A 178 4.60 10.91 -19.14
N ILE A 179 3.40 11.43 -18.88
CA ILE A 179 2.58 12.08 -19.89
C ILE A 179 3.11 13.47 -20.24
N GLU A 180 3.49 14.28 -19.25
CA GLU A 180 4.08 15.61 -19.49
C GLU A 180 5.39 15.52 -20.27
N MET A 181 6.17 14.45 -20.04
CA MET A 181 7.44 14.22 -20.73
C MET A 181 7.31 13.51 -22.07
N GLY A 182 6.09 13.10 -22.47
CA GLY A 182 5.85 12.41 -23.74
C GLY A 182 6.46 11.01 -23.82
N PHE A 183 6.67 10.32 -22.69
CA PHE A 183 7.20 8.96 -22.70
C PHE A 183 6.17 7.97 -23.23
N THR A 184 6.59 7.09 -24.16
CA THR A 184 5.71 6.10 -24.80
C THR A 184 5.88 4.70 -24.23
N ASP A 185 7.11 4.31 -23.93
CA ASP A 185 7.50 2.98 -23.44
C ASP A 185 8.06 3.10 -22.03
N VAL A 186 7.29 2.66 -21.04
CA VAL A 186 7.55 2.97 -19.63
C VAL A 186 7.49 1.72 -18.76
N ILE A 187 8.55 1.52 -17.96
CA ILE A 187 8.55 0.58 -16.83
C ILE A 187 8.44 1.37 -15.54
N VAL A 188 7.39 1.14 -14.76
CA VAL A 188 7.20 1.74 -13.44
C VAL A 188 7.63 0.77 -12.35
N GLU A 189 8.58 1.18 -11.54
CA GLU A 189 9.15 0.38 -10.46
C GLU A 189 8.86 0.97 -9.09
N GLY A 190 8.53 0.11 -8.13
CA GLY A 190 8.33 0.50 -6.75
C GLY A 190 8.55 -0.65 -5.77
N ASP A 191 8.76 -0.29 -4.50
CA ASP A 191 9.08 -1.24 -3.43
C ASP A 191 7.85 -1.77 -2.66
N SER A 192 6.64 -1.45 -3.11
CA SER A 192 5.39 -1.99 -2.55
C SER A 192 4.76 -2.99 -3.50
N LYS A 193 5.02 -4.28 -3.23
CA LYS A 193 4.46 -5.41 -4.00
C LYS A 193 2.93 -5.36 -4.07
N SER A 194 2.26 -4.92 -3.00
CA SER A 194 0.80 -4.78 -2.94
C SER A 194 0.29 -3.78 -3.97
N ILE A 195 0.91 -2.59 -4.06
CA ILE A 195 0.53 -1.54 -5.01
C ILE A 195 0.82 -1.99 -6.44
N ILE A 196 2.04 -2.48 -6.71
CA ILE A 196 2.44 -2.98 -8.02
C ILE A 196 1.46 -4.06 -8.51
N ASN A 197 1.15 -5.05 -7.66
CA ASN A 197 0.20 -6.10 -8.03
C ASN A 197 -1.18 -5.51 -8.37
N LYS A 198 -1.69 -4.57 -7.56
CA LYS A 198 -2.99 -3.92 -7.81
C LYS A 198 -3.03 -3.18 -9.15
N CYS A 199 -1.94 -2.48 -9.52
CA CYS A 199 -1.80 -1.83 -10.82
C CYS A 199 -1.84 -2.83 -11.99
N MET A 200 -1.37 -4.06 -11.79
CA MET A 200 -1.36 -5.11 -12.81
C MET A 200 -2.68 -5.90 -12.90
N THR A 201 -3.44 -6.06 -11.80
CA THR A 201 -4.66 -6.87 -11.85
C THR A 201 -5.78 -6.17 -12.64
N ARG A 202 -6.57 -6.92 -13.42
CA ARG A 202 -7.82 -6.41 -14.01
C ARG A 202 -9.01 -6.40 -13.04
N SER A 203 -8.81 -6.92 -11.83
CA SER A 203 -9.89 -7.01 -10.85
C SER A 203 -10.15 -5.65 -10.20
N ILE A 204 -11.43 -5.36 -9.92
CA ILE A 204 -11.78 -4.14 -9.18
C ILE A 204 -11.10 -4.16 -7.82
N ASP A 205 -10.22 -3.18 -7.60
CA ASP A 205 -9.62 -2.95 -6.30
C ASP A 205 -10.69 -2.56 -5.28
N LYS A 206 -10.61 -3.13 -4.08
CA LYS A 206 -11.57 -2.91 -2.98
C LYS A 206 -10.92 -2.24 -1.77
N SER A 207 -9.68 -1.80 -1.91
CA SER A 207 -8.97 -1.10 -0.84
C SER A 207 -9.27 0.40 -0.88
N GLN A 208 -8.81 1.12 0.13
CA GLN A 208 -9.01 2.57 0.21
C GLN A 208 -8.32 3.34 -0.95
N ILE A 209 -7.34 2.74 -1.61
CA ILE A 209 -6.61 3.34 -2.74
C ILE A 209 -7.26 3.04 -4.11
N ARG A 210 -8.48 2.45 -4.12
CA ARG A 210 -9.18 2.03 -5.35
C ARG A 210 -9.23 3.12 -6.42
N THR A 211 -9.47 4.37 -6.02
CA THR A 211 -9.57 5.49 -6.96
C THR A 211 -8.25 5.71 -7.70
N HIS A 212 -7.11 5.70 -6.99
CA HIS A 212 -5.79 5.80 -7.60
C HIS A 212 -5.54 4.64 -8.56
N ILE A 213 -5.79 3.40 -8.12
CA ILE A 213 -5.58 2.20 -8.95
C ILE A 213 -6.46 2.24 -10.21
N LYS A 214 -7.74 2.59 -10.08
CA LYS A 214 -8.66 2.69 -11.23
C LYS A 214 -8.17 3.74 -12.23
N ASN A 215 -7.67 4.87 -11.75
CA ASN A 215 -7.15 5.91 -12.63
C ASN A 215 -5.87 5.42 -13.32
N ILE A 216 -4.89 4.85 -12.60
CA ILE A 216 -3.68 4.28 -13.21
C ILE A 216 -4.02 3.28 -14.32
N GLN A 217 -5.01 2.41 -14.08
CA GLN A 217 -5.43 1.41 -15.06
C GLN A 217 -6.02 2.03 -16.33
N LYS A 218 -6.78 3.12 -16.23
CA LYS A 218 -7.30 3.85 -17.40
C LYS A 218 -6.19 4.50 -18.22
N GLU A 219 -5.17 5.03 -17.53
CA GLU A 219 -4.09 5.76 -18.21
C GLU A 219 -3.12 4.84 -18.96
N LYS A 220 -3.19 3.52 -18.74
CA LYS A 220 -2.41 2.54 -19.51
C LYS A 220 -2.60 2.69 -21.01
N GLU A 221 -3.80 3.07 -21.44
CA GLU A 221 -4.15 3.24 -22.85
C GLU A 221 -3.42 4.42 -23.52
N ARG A 222 -2.79 5.31 -22.73
CA ARG A 222 -2.05 6.48 -23.24
C ARG A 222 -0.58 6.21 -23.54
N PHE A 223 -0.08 5.04 -23.13
CA PHE A 223 1.30 4.60 -23.38
C PHE A 223 1.29 3.51 -24.45
N GLN A 224 2.33 3.43 -25.26
CA GLN A 224 2.52 2.29 -26.17
C GLN A 224 2.80 1.02 -25.37
N SER A 225 3.64 1.15 -24.34
CA SER A 225 3.93 0.11 -23.37
C SER A 225 3.99 0.70 -21.96
N LEU A 226 3.22 0.12 -21.03
CA LEU A 226 3.28 0.48 -19.61
C LEU A 226 3.26 -0.78 -18.74
N VAL A 227 4.41 -1.07 -18.13
CA VAL A 227 4.62 -2.24 -17.28
C VAL A 227 4.94 -1.82 -15.85
N PHE A 228 4.47 -2.58 -14.87
CA PHE A 228 4.74 -2.33 -13.45
C PHE A 228 5.58 -3.45 -12.88
N HIS A 229 6.69 -3.12 -12.22
CA HIS A 229 7.59 -4.08 -11.60
C HIS A 229 7.80 -3.79 -10.12
N PHE A 230 7.76 -4.87 -9.33
CA PHE A 230 8.19 -4.80 -7.94
C PHE A 230 9.70 -4.93 -7.92
N VAL A 231 10.35 -4.04 -7.20
CA VAL A 231 11.80 -4.10 -6.95
C VAL A 231 12.06 -4.01 -5.45
N PRO A 232 13.12 -4.66 -4.93
CA PRO A 232 13.50 -4.44 -3.55
C PRO A 232 13.93 -2.98 -3.34
N ARG A 233 13.81 -2.49 -2.11
CA ARG A 233 14.18 -1.11 -1.77
C ARG A 233 15.64 -0.77 -2.11
N SER A 234 16.55 -1.74 -2.09
CA SER A 234 17.94 -1.55 -2.52
C SER A 234 18.07 -1.09 -3.98
N ALA A 235 17.19 -1.57 -4.86
CA ALA A 235 17.11 -1.14 -6.25
C ALA A 235 16.28 0.15 -6.43
N ASN A 236 15.57 0.60 -5.39
CA ASN A 236 14.75 1.81 -5.39
C ASN A 236 15.31 2.92 -4.48
N GLN A 237 16.61 2.85 -4.15
CA GLN A 237 17.20 3.66 -3.08
C GLN A 237 17.16 5.17 -3.37
N LEU A 238 17.30 5.57 -4.63
CA LEU A 238 17.28 6.97 -5.04
C LEU A 238 15.92 7.62 -4.77
N ALA A 239 14.82 7.01 -5.25
CA ALA A 239 13.46 7.49 -4.98
C ALA A 239 13.17 7.49 -3.46
N HIS A 240 13.59 6.45 -2.74
CA HIS A 240 13.43 6.37 -1.29
C HIS A 240 14.11 7.53 -0.54
N ASN A 241 15.36 7.83 -0.89
CA ASN A 241 16.14 8.88 -0.25
C ASN A 241 15.55 10.26 -0.54
N ILE A 242 15.13 10.52 -1.78
CA ILE A 242 14.46 11.77 -2.17
C ILE A 242 13.18 11.94 -1.36
N ALA A 243 12.29 10.95 -1.34
CA ALA A 243 11.03 11.03 -0.61
C ALA A 243 11.26 11.35 0.87
N ARG A 244 12.22 10.66 1.50
CA ARG A 244 12.52 10.88 2.92
C ARG A 244 13.10 12.26 3.21
N THR A 245 14.05 12.72 2.39
CA THR A 245 14.73 13.99 2.64
C THR A 245 13.82 15.17 2.31
N SER A 246 13.04 15.09 1.24
CA SER A 246 12.04 16.10 0.89
C SER A 246 10.96 16.25 1.97
N LEU A 247 10.52 15.14 2.60
CA LEU A 247 9.57 15.23 3.72
C LEU A 247 10.14 16.01 4.91
N LYS A 248 11.45 15.87 5.19
CA LYS A 248 12.12 16.60 6.26
C LYS A 248 12.26 18.09 5.92
N GLN A 249 12.63 18.39 4.69
CA GLN A 249 12.88 19.76 4.24
C GLN A 249 11.59 20.53 3.93
N LYS A 250 10.47 19.83 3.73
CA LYS A 250 9.17 20.40 3.34
C LYS A 250 9.26 21.33 2.12
N LYS A 251 10.14 21.01 1.18
CA LYS A 251 10.21 21.67 -0.12
C LYS A 251 9.61 20.75 -1.19
N MET A 252 9.04 21.34 -2.23
CA MET A 252 8.77 20.68 -3.51
C MET A 252 9.83 21.15 -4.48
N VAL A 253 10.42 20.26 -5.27
CA VAL A 253 11.35 20.61 -6.34
C VAL A 253 11.11 19.69 -7.52
N TYR A 254 11.32 20.29 -8.68
CA TYR A 254 11.26 19.71 -10.00
C TYR A 254 12.63 19.92 -10.63
N LEU A 255 13.30 18.85 -11.06
CA LEU A 255 14.63 18.91 -11.62
C LEU A 255 14.69 18.12 -12.93
N MET A 256 15.14 18.78 -13.98
CA MET A 256 15.42 18.20 -15.30
C MET A 256 16.89 17.80 -15.38
N GLY A 257 17.18 16.59 -15.84
CA GLY A 257 18.56 16.09 -15.97
C GLY A 257 19.27 15.84 -14.64
N GLU A 258 18.64 16.13 -13.51
CA GLU A 258 19.30 16.21 -12.21
C GLU A 258 18.49 15.56 -11.08
N VAL A 259 19.20 15.35 -9.97
CA VAL A 259 18.65 14.95 -8.68
C VAL A 259 19.05 15.99 -7.62
N PRO A 260 18.29 16.12 -6.52
CA PRO A 260 18.61 17.09 -5.49
C PRO A 260 20.04 16.93 -4.96
N SER A 261 20.74 18.02 -4.65
CA SER A 261 22.16 17.99 -4.27
C SER A 261 22.49 17.03 -3.12
N TYR A 262 21.55 16.84 -2.19
CA TYR A 262 21.68 15.91 -1.06
C TYR A 262 21.69 14.42 -1.43
N THR A 263 21.40 14.06 -2.69
CA THR A 263 21.48 12.68 -3.18
C THR A 263 22.77 12.36 -3.93
N LYS A 264 23.59 13.37 -4.28
CA LYS A 264 24.86 13.19 -5.03
C LYS A 264 26.01 12.57 -4.18
N GLN A 265 25.76 12.17 -2.93
CA GLN A 265 26.75 11.60 -1.99
C GLN A 265 26.59 10.08 -1.76
N GLN A 266 25.99 9.32 -2.69
CA GLN A 266 25.80 7.86 -2.55
C GLN A 266 26.23 7.07 -3.77
#